data_AF-A0A3G8C462-F1
#
_entry.id   AF-A0A3G8C462-F1
#
_cell.length_a   1.000
_cell.length_b   1.000
_cell.length_c   1.000
_cell.angle_alpha   90.00
_cell.angle_beta   90.00
_cell.angle_gamma   90.00
#
_symmetry.space_group_name_H-M   'P 1'
#
loop_
_entity.id
_entity.type
_entity.pdbx_description
1 polymer ?
#
loop_
_entity_poly.entity_id
_entity_poly.type
_entity_poly.pdbx_seq_one_letter_code
_entity_poly.pdbx_strand_id
1 'polypeptide(L)'
;MPHGEQTMLDIWNGAGSQGIQQQLLDARRQLRRPLAQTDLSTALQEPYTRTAANEIRNLFPRLPNPDLVMYVYPHLSGTEQAPVPGYSTVFPFYQRVQYALPGERQEDL
;
A
#
# COMPACT_ATOMS: atom_id res chain seq x y z
N MET A 1 1.17 2.18 44.08
CA MET A 1 1.95 3.40 44.36
C MET A 1 2.88 3.06 45.52
N PRO A 2 4.20 3.30 45.46
CA PRO A 2 5.07 2.98 46.59
C PRO A 2 4.68 3.85 47.79
N HIS A 3 4.67 3.25 48.98
CA HIS A 3 4.34 3.90 50.25
C HIS A 3 5.63 4.09 51.07
N GLY A 4 6.01 5.33 51.34
CA GLY A 4 7.18 5.69 52.15
C GLY A 4 7.69 7.11 51.81
N GLU A 5 8.37 7.76 52.76
CA GLU A 5 8.85 9.16 52.74
C GLU A 5 9.84 9.52 51.62
N GLN A 6 10.02 8.67 50.62
CA GLN A 6 10.94 8.91 49.51
C GLN A 6 10.22 9.71 48.44
N THR A 7 10.73 10.92 48.17
CA THR A 7 10.20 11.74 47.09
C THR A 7 10.60 11.16 45.73
N MET A 8 9.79 11.37 44.68
CA MET A 8 10.15 10.92 43.32
C MET A 8 11.50 11.49 42.85
N LEU A 9 11.88 12.67 43.37
CA LEU A 9 13.17 13.29 43.11
C LEU A 9 14.33 12.45 43.71
N ASP A 10 14.16 11.92 44.92
CA ASP A 10 15.16 11.04 45.57
C ASP A 10 15.34 9.71 44.83
N ILE A 11 14.25 9.14 44.30
CA ILE A 11 14.31 7.90 43.50
C ILE A 11 15.06 8.14 42.18
N TRP A 12 14.81 9.29 41.53
CA TRP A 12 15.47 9.65 40.27
C TRP A 12 16.96 9.92 40.47
N ASN A 13 17.32 10.61 41.56
CA ASN A 13 18.72 10.88 41.93
C ASN A 13 19.46 9.62 42.41
N GLY A 14 18.77 8.71 43.12
CA GLY A 14 19.32 7.43 43.59
C GLY A 14 19.54 6.39 42.48
N ALA A 15 18.77 6.48 41.39
CA ALA A 15 18.97 5.66 40.19
C ALA A 15 20.30 5.96 39.44
N GLY A 16 21.02 7.01 39.86
CA GLY A 16 22.30 7.44 39.31
C GLY A 16 23.54 7.05 40.11
N SER A 17 23.46 6.11 41.07
CA SER A 17 24.68 5.65 41.76
C SER A 17 25.59 4.91 40.76
N GLN A 18 26.88 5.26 40.73
CA GLN A 18 27.82 4.80 39.70
C GLN A 18 27.94 3.27 39.61
N GLY A 19 27.65 2.53 40.70
CA GLY A 19 27.62 1.06 40.71
C GLY A 19 26.37 0.44 40.08
N ILE A 20 25.20 1.06 40.24
CA ILE A 20 23.94 0.58 39.63
C ILE A 20 23.94 0.86 38.13
N GLN A 21 24.52 1.97 37.69
CA GLN A 21 24.69 2.26 36.27
C GLN A 21 25.58 1.23 35.56
N GLN A 22 26.68 0.80 36.21
CA GLN A 22 27.55 -0.26 35.68
C GLN A 22 26.82 -1.60 35.61
N GLN A 23 26.12 -2.00 36.68
CA GLN A 23 25.32 -3.23 36.67
C GLN A 23 24.20 -3.21 35.63
N LEU A 24 23.55 -2.06 35.41
CA LEU A 24 22.52 -1.91 34.39
C LEU A 24 23.10 -1.96 32.97
N LEU A 25 24.30 -1.40 32.77
CA LEU A 25 25.02 -1.50 31.50
C LEU A 25 25.46 -2.94 31.22
N ASP A 26 25.90 -3.67 32.24
CA ASP A 26 26.27 -5.08 32.13
C ASP A 26 25.05 -5.97 31.86
N ALA A 27 23.94 -5.75 32.56
CA ALA A 27 22.67 -6.44 32.30
C ALA A 27 22.16 -6.14 30.87
N ARG A 28 22.28 -4.90 30.40
CA ARG A 28 21.95 -4.54 29.01
C ARG A 28 22.88 -5.20 28.00
N ARG A 29 24.17 -5.38 28.32
CA ARG A 29 25.11 -6.11 27.45
C ARG A 29 24.78 -7.58 27.36
N GLN A 30 24.32 -8.20 28.46
CA GLN A 30 23.88 -9.60 28.46
C GLN A 30 22.60 -9.82 27.65
N LEU A 31 21.66 -8.87 27.69
CA LEU A 31 20.39 -8.95 26.94
C LEU A 31 20.54 -8.54 25.46
N ARG A 32 21.65 -7.90 25.09
CA ARG A 32 21.90 -7.50 23.70
C ARG A 32 22.37 -8.73 22.92
N ARG A 33 21.45 -9.39 22.22
CA ARG A 33 21.80 -10.39 21.21
C ARG A 33 22.64 -9.72 20.11
N PRO A 34 23.90 -10.14 19.88
CA PRO A 34 24.66 -9.64 18.74
C PRO A 34 23.96 -10.10 17.45
N LEU A 35 23.82 -9.19 16.49
CA LEU A 35 23.36 -9.54 15.15
C LEU A 35 24.44 -10.42 14.53
N ALA A 36 24.10 -11.66 14.19
CA ALA A 36 25.04 -12.53 13.51
C ALA A 36 25.30 -11.98 12.09
N GLN A 37 26.46 -12.28 11.53
CA GLN A 37 26.81 -11.88 10.16
C GLN A 37 25.80 -12.42 9.12
N THR A 38 25.18 -13.57 9.43
CA THR A 38 24.05 -14.15 8.71
C THR A 38 22.81 -13.26 8.77
N ASP A 39 22.47 -12.70 9.94
CA ASP A 39 21.31 -11.81 10.10
C ASP A 39 21.47 -10.52 9.26
N LEU A 40 22.71 -9.99 9.18
CA LEU A 40 23.04 -8.82 8.36
C LEU A 40 22.98 -9.12 6.85
N SER A 41 23.45 -10.29 6.43
CA SER A 41 23.41 -10.69 5.01
C SER A 41 21.98 -10.98 4.55
N THR A 42 21.17 -11.67 5.35
CA THR A 42 19.74 -11.87 5.05
C THR A 42 19.00 -10.54 4.92
N ALA A 43 19.24 -9.57 5.82
CA ALA A 43 18.59 -8.26 5.75
C ALA A 43 18.98 -7.43 4.50
N LEU A 44 20.20 -7.59 3.98
CA LEU A 44 20.66 -6.92 2.77
C LEU A 44 20.18 -7.60 1.48
N GLN A 45 19.73 -8.85 1.58
CA GLN A 45 19.43 -9.72 0.44
C GLN A 45 17.94 -9.99 0.26
N GLU A 46 17.11 -9.68 1.27
CA GLU A 46 15.66 -9.71 1.19
C GLU A 46 15.12 -8.45 0.49
N PRO A 47 14.59 -8.57 -0.74
CA PRO A 47 13.96 -7.45 -1.39
C PRO A 47 12.65 -7.12 -0.68
N TYR A 48 12.60 -5.94 -0.05
CA TYR A 48 11.50 -5.51 0.81
C TYR A 48 10.10 -5.51 0.15
N THR A 49 10.01 -5.53 -1.18
CA THR A 49 8.72 -5.59 -1.91
C THR A 49 8.77 -6.33 -3.26
N ARG A 50 9.93 -6.80 -3.73
CA ARG A 50 10.11 -7.17 -5.15
C ARG A 50 10.90 -8.46 -5.36
N THR A 51 10.21 -9.54 -5.69
CA THR A 51 10.83 -10.80 -6.14
C THR A 51 10.56 -10.99 -7.63
N ALA A 52 11.44 -11.70 -8.35
CA ALA A 52 11.20 -12.06 -9.76
C ALA A 52 9.86 -12.81 -9.95
N ALA A 53 9.40 -13.53 -8.93
CA ALA A 53 8.11 -14.22 -8.93
C ALA A 53 6.89 -13.28 -8.80
N ASN A 54 7.04 -12.12 -8.17
CA ASN A 54 5.95 -11.14 -7.98
C ASN A 54 5.86 -10.12 -9.12
N GLU A 55 6.91 -9.95 -9.92
CA GLU A 55 6.95 -8.96 -11.00
C GLU A 55 5.96 -9.27 -12.16
N ILE A 56 5.58 -10.55 -12.31
CA ILE A 56 4.61 -10.98 -13.33
C ILE A 56 3.16 -10.72 -12.88
N ARG A 57 2.92 -10.48 -11.58
CA ARG A 57 1.57 -10.30 -11.03
C ARG A 57 1.13 -8.85 -11.18
N ASN A 58 0.07 -8.61 -11.95
CA ASN A 58 -0.56 -7.30 -12.01
C ASN A 58 -1.28 -7.00 -10.68
N LEU A 59 -0.70 -6.11 -9.86
CA LEU A 59 -1.28 -5.69 -8.57
C LEU A 59 -2.48 -4.76 -8.72
N PHE A 60 -2.65 -4.15 -9.90
CA PHE A 60 -3.76 -3.25 -10.22
C PHE A 60 -4.48 -3.79 -11.46
N PRO A 61 -5.30 -4.83 -11.30
CA PRO A 61 -6.15 -5.30 -12.37
C PRO A 61 -7.12 -4.21 -12.83
N ARG A 62 -7.42 -4.16 -14.12
CA ARG A 62 -8.37 -3.20 -14.70
C ARG A 62 -9.77 -3.79 -14.67
N LEU A 63 -10.77 -3.00 -14.28
CA LEU A 63 -12.17 -3.41 -14.42
C LEU A 63 -12.57 -3.45 -15.91
N PRO A 64 -13.49 -4.36 -16.30
CA PRO A 64 -14.07 -4.36 -17.63
C PRO A 64 -14.66 -3.00 -17.99
N ASN A 65 -14.43 -2.57 -19.23
CA ASN A 65 -15.05 -1.38 -19.80
C ASN A 65 -15.66 -1.78 -21.15
N PRO A 66 -16.91 -2.26 -21.18
CA PRO A 66 -17.52 -2.76 -22.40
C PRO A 66 -17.76 -1.62 -23.39
N ASP A 67 -17.78 -1.97 -24.67
CA ASP A 67 -18.17 -1.05 -25.72
C ASP A 67 -19.69 -1.03 -25.87
N LEU A 68 -20.23 0.17 -26.06
CA LEU A 68 -21.63 0.40 -26.38
C LEU A 68 -21.77 0.76 -27.86
N VAL A 69 -22.88 0.34 -28.45
CA VAL A 69 -23.24 0.67 -29.83
C VAL A 69 -24.44 1.61 -29.80
N MET A 70 -24.30 2.78 -30.42
CA MET A 70 -25.41 3.70 -30.68
C MET A 70 -25.77 3.67 -32.16
N TYR A 71 -27.07 3.54 -32.44
CA TYR A 71 -27.62 3.71 -33.77
C TYR A 71 -28.18 5.12 -33.93
N VAL A 72 -27.72 5.82 -34.96
CA VAL A 72 -28.21 7.14 -35.35
C VAL A 72 -29.18 6.94 -36.51
N TYR A 73 -30.45 7.32 -36.31
CA TYR A 73 -31.46 7.27 -37.36
C TYR A 73 -31.18 8.29 -38.46
N PRO A 74 -31.53 8.00 -39.72
CA PRO A 74 -31.44 8.99 -40.80
C PRO A 74 -32.20 10.27 -40.45
N HIS A 75 -31.58 11.43 -40.62
CA HIS A 75 -32.16 12.73 -40.27
C HIS A 75 -31.57 13.86 -41.12
N LEU A 76 -32.20 15.04 -41.08
CA LEU A 76 -31.65 16.26 -41.67
C LEU A 76 -30.84 17.01 -40.61
N SER A 77 -29.64 17.48 -40.95
CA SER A 77 -28.75 18.14 -40.00
C SER A 77 -28.63 19.65 -40.21
N GLY A 78 -28.40 20.37 -39.11
CA GLY A 78 -28.09 21.80 -39.11
C GLY A 78 -29.20 22.70 -39.67
N THR A 79 -28.83 23.92 -40.08
CA THR A 79 -29.74 24.89 -40.71
C THR A 79 -29.94 24.65 -42.21
N GLU A 80 -28.93 24.09 -42.88
CA GLU A 80 -28.96 23.78 -44.32
C GLU A 80 -29.75 22.51 -44.66
N GLN A 81 -30.21 21.77 -43.63
CA GLN A 81 -31.01 20.55 -43.77
C GLN A 81 -30.37 19.49 -44.68
N ALA A 82 -29.05 19.35 -44.61
CA ALA A 82 -28.35 18.32 -45.37
C ALA A 82 -28.73 16.91 -44.86
N PRO A 83 -29.01 15.95 -45.75
CA PRO A 83 -29.41 14.59 -45.36
C PRO A 83 -28.24 13.81 -44.78
N VAL A 84 -28.46 13.23 -43.61
CA VAL A 84 -27.52 12.33 -42.92
C VAL A 84 -28.09 10.90 -42.96
N PRO A 85 -27.35 9.91 -43.51
CA PRO A 85 -27.80 8.53 -43.53
C PRO A 85 -27.77 7.92 -42.13
N GLY A 86 -28.46 6.80 -41.94
CA GLY A 86 -28.38 6.06 -40.69
C GLY A 86 -27.06 5.32 -40.56
N TYR A 87 -26.46 5.32 -39.37
CA TYR A 87 -25.22 4.60 -39.09
C TYR A 87 -25.13 4.19 -37.62
N SER A 88 -24.29 3.18 -37.35
CA SER A 88 -23.94 2.78 -35.99
C SER A 88 -22.56 3.30 -35.63
N THR A 89 -22.40 3.75 -34.39
CA THR A 89 -21.10 4.14 -33.82
C THR A 89 -20.86 3.37 -32.51
N VAL A 90 -19.59 3.14 -32.20
CA VAL A 90 -19.15 2.40 -31.02
C VAL A 90 -18.38 3.34 -30.09
N PHE A 91 -18.66 3.30 -28.79
CA PHE A 91 -17.98 4.10 -27.78
C PHE A 91 -17.90 3.37 -26.44
N PRO A 92 -16.88 3.64 -25.61
CA PRO A 92 -16.70 2.94 -24.35
C PRO A 92 -17.78 3.33 -23.32
N PHE A 93 -18.19 2.39 -22.47
CA PHE A 93 -19.15 2.63 -21.40
C PHE A 93 -18.63 3.66 -20.38
N TYR A 94 -17.35 3.58 -20.01
CA TYR A 94 -16.67 4.54 -19.14
C TYR A 94 -15.60 5.34 -19.88
N GLN A 95 -15.53 6.64 -19.60
CA GLN A 95 -14.54 7.55 -20.19
C GLN A 95 -13.09 7.23 -19.80
N ARG A 96 -12.88 6.65 -18.61
CA ARG A 96 -11.56 6.28 -18.08
C ARG A 96 -11.54 4.81 -17.68
N VAL A 97 -10.38 4.18 -17.84
CA VAL A 97 -10.13 2.84 -17.32
C VAL A 97 -10.08 2.91 -15.80
N GLN A 98 -10.86 2.05 -15.14
CA GLN A 98 -10.88 1.93 -13.69
C GLN A 98 -10.04 0.72 -13.26
N TYR A 99 -9.39 0.83 -12.11
CA TYR A 99 -8.64 -0.26 -11.51
C TYR A 99 -9.46 -0.88 -10.38
N ALA A 100 -9.44 -2.20 -10.30
CA ALA A 100 -10.14 -2.94 -9.27
C ALA A 100 -9.49 -2.73 -7.91
N LEU A 101 -10.31 -2.51 -6.89
CA LEU A 101 -9.88 -2.53 -5.50
C LEU A 101 -9.66 -3.99 -5.03
N PRO A 102 -8.89 -4.21 -3.96
CA PRO A 102 -8.69 -5.55 -3.41
C PRO A 102 -10.03 -6.23 -3.09
N GLY A 103 -10.27 -7.40 -3.70
CA GLY A 103 -11.49 -8.18 -3.50
C GLY A 103 -12.64 -7.87 -4.47
N GLU A 104 -12.51 -6.86 -5.32
CA GLU A 104 -13.45 -6.65 -6.42
C GLU A 104 -13.27 -7.72 -7.50
N ARG A 105 -14.38 -8.22 -8.04
CA ARG A 105 -14.35 -9.18 -9.15
C ARG A 105 -14.06 -8.44 -10.44
N GLN A 106 -13.16 -9.00 -11.25
CA GLN A 106 -12.74 -8.43 -12.52
C GLN A 106 -13.52 -9.00 -13.72
N GLU A 107 -14.52 -9.83 -13.47
CA GLU A 107 -15.19 -10.64 -14.47
C GLU A 107 -16.70 -10.41 -14.39
N ASP A 108 -17.26 -10.08 -15.56
CA ASP A 108 -18.69 -10.12 -15.84
C ASP A 108 -18.93 -11.31 -16.79
N LEU A 109 -19.55 -12.37 -16.26
CA LEU A 109 -20.26 -13.52 -16.90
C LEU A 109 -19.69 -14.14 -18.19
#